data_AF-A0A960DWJ1-F1
#
_entry.id   AF-A0A960DWJ1-F1
#
_cell.length_a   1.000
_cell.length_b   1.000
_cell.length_c   1.000
_cell.angle_alpha   90.00
_cell.angle_beta   90.00
_cell.angle_gamma   90.00
#
_symmetry.space_group_name_H-M   'P 1'
#
loop_
_entity.id
_entity.type
_entity.pdbx_description
1 polymer ?
#
loop_
_entity_poly.entity_id
_entity_poly.type
_entity_poly.pdbx_seq_one_letter_code
_entity_poly.pdbx_strand_id
1 'polypeptide(L)' 'LSFRDGGVVVERAHAKGDVALRGRAEDLALVLWRRRPLGALDAIGDVALAERLLDVARF' A
#
# COMPACT_ATOMS: atom_id res chain seq x y z
N LEU A 1 4.40 -3.21 6.92
CA LEU A 1 5.73 -2.60 6.70
C LEU A 1 5.95 -1.53 7.75
N SER A 2 7.20 -1.24 8.09
CA SER A 2 7.54 -0.12 8.98
C SER A 2 8.76 0.64 8.43
N PHE A 3 8.87 1.92 8.75
CA PHE A 3 9.98 2.78 8.34
C PHE A 3 10.94 2.96 9.52
N ARG A 4 12.21 2.60 9.34
CA ARG A 4 13.26 2.70 10.37
C ARG A 4 14.60 3.00 9.70
N ASP A 5 15.38 3.90 10.30
CA ASP A 5 16.75 4.24 9.87
C ASP A 5 16.88 4.57 8.37
N GLY A 6 15.90 5.29 7.81
CA GLY A 6 15.86 5.64 6.38
C GLY A 6 15.52 4.47 5.44
N GLY A 7 15.25 3.28 5.97
CA GLY A 7 14.86 2.09 5.22
C GLY A 7 13.40 1.68 5.44
N VAL A 8 12.95 0.74 4.61
CA VAL A 8 11.64 0.09 4.72
C VAL A 8 11.84 -1.36 5.12
N VAL A 9 11.22 -1.76 6.23
CA VAL A 9 11.18 -3.15 6.68
C VAL A 9 9.82 -3.75 6.34
N VAL A 10 9.83 -4.84 5.58
CA VAL A 10 8.62 -5.58 5.19
C VAL A 10 8.65 -6.95 5.86
N GLU A 11 7.59 -7.25 6.61
CA GLU A 11 7.41 -8.52 7.31
C GLU A 11 6.12 -9.19 6.86
N ARG A 12 6.16 -10.52 6.76
CA ARG A 12 4.96 -11.34 6.57
C ARG A 12 4.39 -11.71 7.95
N ALA A 13 3.53 -10.85 8.48
CA ALA A 13 2.87 -11.05 9.78
C ALA A 13 1.36 -10.86 9.69
N HIS A 14 0.61 -11.48 10.61
CA HIS A 14 -0.82 -11.22 10.80
C HIS A 14 -0.98 -10.13 11.87
N ALA A 15 -0.83 -8.88 11.47
CA ALA A 15 -0.96 -7.72 12.36
C ALA A 15 -1.84 -6.65 11.71
N LYS A 16 -2.43 -5.78 12.54
CA LYS A 16 -3.09 -4.57 12.05
C LYS A 16 -2.01 -3.54 11.72
N GLY A 17 -1.99 -3.08 10.46
CA GLY A 17 -1.21 -1.91 10.05
C GLY A 17 -2.08 -0.65 10.07
N ASP A 18 -1.46 0.52 9.91
CA ASP A 18 -2.15 1.81 9.81
C ASP A 18 -3.12 1.86 8.62
N VAL A 19 -2.79 1.14 7.55
CA VAL A 19 -3.66 0.91 6.39
C VAL A 19 -3.46 -0.49 5.82
N ALA A 20 -4.54 -1.10 5.35
CA ALA A 20 -4.54 -2.36 4.61
C ALA A 20 -5.23 -2.19 3.26
N LEU A 21 -4.60 -2.67 2.19
CA LEU A 21 -5.17 -2.72 0.85
C LEU A 21 -5.54 -4.16 0.52
N ARG A 22 -6.79 -4.38 0.13
CA ARG A 22 -7.33 -5.71 -0.21
C ARG A 22 -8.02 -5.66 -1.56
N GLY A 23 -7.85 -6.71 -2.34
CA GLY A 23 -8.51 -6.85 -3.63
C GLY A 23 -7.98 -8.07 -4.37
N ARG A 24 -8.30 -8.16 -5.65
CA ARG A 24 -7.70 -9.18 -6.51
C ARG A 24 -6.20 -8.92 -6.66
N ALA A 25 -5.42 -9.98 -6.81
CA ALA A 25 -3.97 -9.86 -6.92
C ALA A 25 -3.55 -8.98 -8.11
N GLU A 26 -4.24 -9.08 -9.25
CA GLU A 26 -3.94 -8.23 -10.40
C GLU A 26 -4.32 -6.76 -10.19
N ASP A 27 -5.38 -6.47 -9.43
CA ASP A 27 -5.77 -5.08 -9.16
C ASP A 27 -4.74 -4.45 -8.22
N LEU A 28 -4.26 -5.19 -7.22
CA LEU A 28 -3.18 -4.74 -6.33
C LEU A 28 -1.93 -4.42 -7.15
N ALA A 29 -1.51 -5.35 -8.03
CA ALA A 29 -0.38 -5.12 -8.92
C ALA A 29 -0.59 -3.87 -9.80
N LEU A 30 -1.72 -3.77 -10.50
CA LEU A 30 -1.98 -2.65 -11.41
C LEU A 30 -2.06 -1.30 -10.69
N VAL A 31 -2.52 -1.25 -9.45
CA VAL A 31 -2.47 -0.04 -8.61
C VAL A 31 -1.04 0.33 -8.24
N LEU A 32 -0.23 -0.64 -7.79
CA LEU A 32 1.19 -0.40 -7.47
C LEU A 32 1.99 0.09 -8.69
N TRP A 33 1.63 -0.35 -9.90
CA TRP A 33 2.20 0.14 -11.18
C TRP A 33 1.48 1.36 -11.77
N ARG A 34 0.55 1.99 -11.05
CA ARG A 34 -0.19 3.19 -11.49
C ARG A 34 -0.99 3.03 -12.79
N ARG A 35 -1.37 1.80 -13.13
CA ARG A 35 -2.25 1.47 -14.28
C ARG A 35 -3.73 1.45 -13.90
N ARG A 36 -4.02 1.48 -12.60
CA ARG A 36 -5.38 1.63 -12.04
C ARG A 36 -5.34 2.59 -10.85
N PRO A 37 -6.46 3.30 -10.57
CA PRO A 37 -6.55 4.17 -9.40
C PRO A 37 -6.63 3.33 -8.11
N LEU A 38 -6.20 3.91 -6.98
CA LEU A 38 -6.28 3.27 -5.66
C LEU A 38 -7.70 2.79 -5.31
N GLY A 39 -8.73 3.51 -5.78
CA GLY A 39 -10.13 3.14 -5.61
C GLY A 39 -10.56 1.81 -6.25
N ALA A 40 -9.68 1.12 -6.99
CA ALA A 40 -9.89 -0.25 -7.44
C ALA A 40 -9.68 -1.30 -6.33
N LEU A 41 -9.19 -0.89 -5.15
CA LEU A 41 -8.95 -1.74 -3.99
C LEU A 41 -9.82 -1.33 -2.82
N ASP A 42 -10.16 -2.31 -1.96
CA ASP A 42 -10.69 -2.04 -0.64
C ASP A 42 -9.54 -1.51 0.24
N ALA A 43 -9.65 -0.27 0.71
CA ALA A 43 -8.72 0.31 1.67
C ALA A 43 -9.35 0.37 3.06
N ILE A 44 -8.63 -0.13 4.07
CA ILE A 44 -9.09 -0.18 5.46
C ILE A 44 -8.06 0.54 6.33
N GLY A 45 -8.49 1.54 7.11
CA GLY A 45 -7.60 2.36 7.95
C GLY A 45 -7.34 3.74 7.35
N ASP A 46 -6.13 4.27 7.51
CA ASP A 46 -5.73 5.59 6.98
C ASP A 46 -5.48 5.53 5.46
N VAL A 47 -6.53 5.77 4.66
CA VAL A 47 -6.45 5.77 3.19
C VAL A 47 -5.48 6.84 2.67
N ALA A 48 -5.38 7.99 3.34
CA ALA A 48 -4.47 9.05 2.93
C ALA A 48 -3.01 8.62 3.09
N LEU A 49 -2.69 7.72 4.04
CA LEU A 49 -1.37 7.11 4.13
C LEU A 49 -1.05 6.27 2.89
N ALA A 50 -1.99 5.46 2.40
CA ALA A 50 -1.78 4.68 1.19
C ALA A 50 -1.55 5.57 -0.05
N GLU A 51 -2.30 6.67 -0.17
CA GLU A 51 -2.10 7.65 -1.25
C GLU A 51 -0.70 8.28 -1.20
N ARG A 52 -0.25 8.73 -0.02
CA ARG A 52 1.10 9.29 0.16
C ARG A 52 2.18 8.27 -0.19
N LEU A 53 2.02 7.02 0.21
CA LEU A 53 2.98 5.95 -0.09
C LEU A 53 3.07 5.68 -1.59
N LEU A 54 1.94 5.63 -2.29
CA LEU A 54 1.91 5.48 -3.74
C LEU A 54 2.56 6.67 -4.45
N ASP A 55 2.41 7.89 -3.93
CA ASP A 55 3.04 9.09 -4.51
C ASP A 55 4.55 9.11 -4.31
N VAL A 56 5.07 8.69 -3.14
CA VAL A 56 6.51 8.62 -2.85
C VAL A 56 7.20 7.50 -3.65
N ALA A 57 6.52 6.39 -3.92
CA ALA A 57 7.08 5.24 -4.65
C ALA A 57 7.22 5.47 -6.17
N ARG A 58 7.68 6.65 -6.61
CA ARG A 58 7.94 6.95 -8.03
C ARG A 58 9.13 6.14 -8.53
N PHE A 59 8.86 5.22 -9.45
CA PHE A 59 9.85 4.52 -10.27
C PHE A 59 10.03 5.27 -11.60
#